data_AF-R6ZS08-F1
#
_entry.id   AF-R6ZS08-F1
#
_cell.length_a   1.000
_cell.length_b   1.000
_cell.length_c   1.000
_cell.angle_alpha   90.00
_cell.angle_beta   90.00
_cell.angle_gamma   90.00
#
_symmetry.space_group_name_H-M   'P 1'
#
loop_
_entity.id
_entity.type
_entity.pdbx_description
1 polymer ?
#
loop_
_entity_poly.entity_id
_entity_poly.type
_entity_poly.pdbx_seq_one_letter_code
_entity_poly.pdbx_strand_id
1 'polypeptide(L)'
;MDRLSNNANFAFQFIEGESLLIMLDMDGICGSSGSACTSGSLDPSHVLLAIGLPHEIAHGSLRLTLNEEITKEQLDYTVESIKKIVERLRSMSPLYEDFVKHQGR
;
A
#
# COMPACT_ATOMS: atom_id res chain seq x y z
N MET A 1 16.74 -14.12 -8.25
CA MET A 1 16.16 -12.75 -8.19
C MET A 1 16.27 -12.34 -6.74
N ASP A 2 17.36 -11.68 -6.40
CA ASP A 2 17.68 -11.37 -5.00
C ASP A 2 17.10 -10.01 -4.66
N ARG A 3 16.08 -10.01 -3.80
CA ARG A 3 15.51 -8.78 -3.23
C ARG A 3 16.37 -8.36 -2.05
N LEU A 4 16.49 -7.05 -1.83
CA LEU A 4 17.06 -6.54 -0.60
C LEU A 4 16.25 -7.06 0.60
N SER A 5 16.93 -7.63 1.59
CA SER A 5 16.29 -8.34 2.71
C SER A 5 15.36 -7.45 3.53
N ASN A 6 15.68 -6.16 3.60
CA ASN A 6 14.95 -5.18 4.39
C ASN A 6 13.90 -4.40 3.59
N ASN A 7 13.70 -4.68 2.30
CA ASN A 7 12.74 -3.94 1.47
C ASN A 7 11.52 -4.80 1.14
N ALA A 8 10.32 -4.32 1.47
CA ALA A 8 9.06 -4.93 1.08
C ALA A 8 8.18 -3.91 0.36
N ASN A 9 7.73 -4.25 -0.85
CA ASN A 9 6.86 -3.40 -1.65
C ASN A 9 5.60 -4.18 -2.03
N PHE A 10 4.44 -3.62 -1.73
CA PHE A 10 3.12 -4.19 -1.91
C PHE A 10 2.27 -3.27 -2.79
N ALA A 11 1.29 -3.82 -3.48
CA ALA A 11 0.26 -3.07 -4.19
C ALA A 11 -1.11 -3.61 -3.80
N PHE A 12 -1.93 -2.74 -3.21
CA PHE A 12 -3.28 -3.07 -2.79
C PHE A 12 -4.27 -2.50 -3.80
N GLN A 13 -4.97 -3.38 -4.51
CA GLN A 13 -5.99 -2.93 -5.46
C GLN A 13 -7.19 -2.31 -4.73
N PHE A 14 -7.85 -1.39 -5.45
CA PHE A 14 -9.08 -0.69 -5.05
C PHE A 14 -8.94 0.29 -3.89
N ILE A 15 -7.72 0.65 -3.51
CA ILE A 15 -7.42 1.65 -2.49
C ILE A 15 -6.34 2.63 -2.98
N GLU A 16 -6.30 3.80 -2.36
CA GLU A 16 -5.31 4.83 -2.65
C GLU A 16 -4.17 4.80 -1.62
N GLY A 17 -2.93 4.83 -2.10
CA GLY A 17 -1.74 4.73 -1.26
C GLY A 17 -1.56 5.92 -0.31
N GLU A 18 -1.97 7.13 -0.70
CA GLU A 18 -1.91 8.30 0.20
C GLU A 18 -2.85 8.12 1.40
N SER A 19 -4.09 7.70 1.15
CA SER A 19 -5.06 7.38 2.21
C SER A 19 -4.55 6.29 3.16
N LEU A 20 -3.90 5.25 2.61
CA LEU A 20 -3.25 4.20 3.39
C LEU A 20 -2.12 4.76 4.28
N LEU A 21 -1.26 5.62 3.75
CA LEU A 21 -0.17 6.24 4.51
C LEU A 21 -0.68 7.13 5.65
N ILE A 22 -1.70 7.95 5.40
CA ILE A 22 -2.29 8.81 6.42
C ILE A 22 -2.84 7.97 7.58
N MET A 23 -3.55 6.88 7.29
CA MET A 23 -4.06 6.00 8.34
C MET A 23 -2.96 5.23 9.08
N LEU A 24 -1.88 4.85 8.39
CA LEU A 24 -0.72 4.22 9.03
C LEU A 24 -0.01 5.20 9.97
N ASP A 25 0.14 6.47 9.57
CA ASP A 25 0.72 7.52 10.41
C ASP A 25 -0.10 7.75 11.68
N MET A 26 -1.44 7.74 11.58
CA MET A 26 -2.34 7.80 12.74
C MET A 26 -2.17 6.61 13.70
N ASP A 27 -1.79 5.44 13.19
CA ASP A 27 -1.49 4.23 13.96
C ASP A 27 -0.03 4.20 14.47
N GLY A 28 0.76 5.24 14.19
CA GLY A 28 2.17 5.37 14.58
C GLY A 28 3.14 4.55 13.71
N ILE A 29 2.73 4.17 12.49
CA ILE A 29 3.51 3.35 11.56
C ILE A 29 4.02 4.20 10.40
N CYS A 30 5.33 4.29 10.26
CA CYS A 30 5.97 4.99 9.15
C CYS A 30 6.05 4.10 7.89
N GLY A 31 5.63 4.64 6.75
CA GLY A 31 5.69 3.97 5.45
C GLY A 31 5.89 4.94 4.30
N SER A 32 6.02 4.42 3.08
CA SER A 32 6.14 5.23 1.86
C SER A 32 5.25 4.62 0.77
N SER A 33 4.66 5.46 -0.07
CA SER A 33 3.89 5.08 -1.25
C SER A 33 4.57 5.68 -2.47
N GLY A 34 4.45 5.03 -3.62
CA GLY A 34 4.95 5.53 -4.88
C GLY A 34 6.47 5.49 -5.02
N SER A 35 7.01 6.28 -5.94
CA SER A 35 8.45 6.46 -6.16
C SER A 35 9.03 7.44 -5.15
N ALA A 36 9.03 7.07 -3.86
CA ALA A 36 9.74 7.71 -2.74
C ALA A 36 9.47 9.21 -2.42
N CYS A 37 9.07 10.04 -3.38
CA CYS A 37 8.93 11.49 -3.29
C CYS A 37 7.91 11.98 -4.35
N THR A 38 6.62 11.72 -4.20
CA THR A 38 5.60 12.48 -4.95
C THR A 38 5.13 13.65 -4.11
N SER A 39 5.99 14.65 -3.91
CA SER A 39 5.56 15.93 -3.32
C SER A 39 4.72 16.67 -4.36
N GLY A 40 3.40 16.47 -4.33
CA GLY A 40 2.44 17.29 -5.08
C GLY A 40 1.99 16.77 -6.45
N SER A 41 2.21 15.49 -6.77
CA SER A 41 1.69 14.90 -8.01
C SER A 41 0.83 13.68 -7.67
N LEU A 42 -0.42 13.68 -8.16
CA LEU A 42 -1.38 12.57 -8.10
C LEU A 42 -0.97 11.38 -8.98
N ASP A 43 0.18 11.45 -9.65
CA ASP A 43 0.63 10.40 -10.55
C ASP A 43 1.24 9.20 -9.78
N PRO A 44 0.91 7.97 -10.16
CA PRO A 44 1.47 6.78 -9.54
C PRO A 44 2.96 6.63 -9.87
N SER A 45 3.63 5.75 -9.12
CA SER A 45 5.07 5.52 -9.28
C SER A 45 5.46 5.27 -10.74
N HIS A 46 6.28 6.18 -11.29
CA HIS A 46 6.88 6.05 -12.61
C HIS A 46 7.65 4.74 -12.77
N VAL A 47 8.22 4.20 -11.68
CA VAL A 47 8.90 2.91 -11.67
C VAL A 47 7.91 1.75 -11.79
N LEU A 48 6.79 1.80 -11.06
CA LEU A 48 5.76 0.75 -11.16
C LEU A 48 5.11 0.74 -12.54
N LEU A 49 4.85 1.91 -13.12
CA LEU A 49 4.37 2.03 -14.50
C LEU A 49 5.39 1.47 -15.51
N ALA A 50 6.69 1.77 -15.34
CA ALA A 50 7.74 1.31 -16.25
C ALA A 50 7.95 -0.21 -16.24
N ILE A 51 7.65 -0.88 -15.12
CA ILE A 51 7.67 -2.35 -15.04
C ILE A 51 6.34 -2.99 -15.49
N GLY A 52 5.41 -2.19 -16.02
CA GLY A 52 4.17 -2.66 -16.63
C GLY A 52 3.01 -2.85 -15.67
N LEU A 53 3.05 -2.30 -14.45
CA LEU A 53 1.86 -2.30 -13.58
C LEU A 53 0.80 -1.34 -14.17
N PRO A 54 -0.45 -1.79 -14.31
CA PRO A 54 -1.56 -0.91 -14.65
C PRO A 54 -1.69 0.24 -13.65
N HIS A 55 -2.09 1.40 -14.15
CA HIS A 55 -2.23 2.62 -13.36
C HIS A 55 -3.11 2.40 -12.11
N GLU A 56 -4.19 1.64 -12.26
CA GLU A 56 -5.15 1.28 -11.20
C GLU A 56 -4.51 0.48 -10.04
N ILE A 57 -3.48 -0.32 -10.34
CA ILE A 57 -2.78 -1.14 -9.34
C ILE A 57 -1.64 -0.35 -8.69
N ALA A 58 -1.00 0.55 -9.45
CA ALA A 58 0.13 1.34 -8.98
C ALA A 58 -0.26 2.39 -7.93
N HIS A 59 -1.53 2.82 -7.90
CA HIS A 59 -2.05 3.80 -6.93
C HIS A 59 -2.04 3.32 -5.48
N GLY A 60 -2.33 2.04 -5.25
CA GLY A 60 -2.38 1.44 -3.90
C GLY A 60 -1.04 0.90 -3.41
N SER A 61 0.08 1.49 -3.85
CA SER A 61 1.41 0.99 -3.49
C SER A 61 1.79 1.30 -2.03
N LEU A 62 2.45 0.36 -1.36
CA LEU A 62 3.03 0.52 -0.04
C LEU A 62 4.42 -0.09 0.00
N ARG A 63 5.41 0.72 0.34
CA ARG A 63 6.79 0.32 0.56
C ARG A 63 7.15 0.47 2.03
N LEU A 64 7.62 -0.62 2.62
CA LEU A 64 8.17 -0.69 3.96
C LEU A 64 9.65 -1.07 3.87
N THR A 65 10.47 -0.35 4.64
CA THR A 65 11.89 -0.64 4.78
C THR A 65 12.17 -0.91 6.25
N LEU A 66 12.73 -2.08 6.54
CA LEU A 66 13.03 -2.51 7.90
C LEU A 66 14.46 -2.07 8.28
N ASN A 67 14.68 -1.85 9.57
CA ASN A 67 16.01 -1.74 10.16
C ASN A 67 16.22 -2.86 11.21
N GLU A 68 17.42 -2.95 11.76
CA GLU A 68 17.80 -3.96 12.75
C GLU A 68 17.13 -3.77 14.13
N GLU A 69 16.50 -2.63 14.36
CA GLU A 69 15.83 -2.29 15.62
C GLU A 69 14.36 -2.74 15.63
N ILE A 70 13.78 -3.11 14.48
CA ILE A 70 12.40 -3.56 14.39
C ILE A 70 12.24 -4.93 15.05
N THR A 71 11.33 -5.01 16.02
CA THR A 71 10.98 -6.27 16.69
C THR A 71 9.87 -7.03 15.97
N LYS A 72 9.72 -8.32 16.29
CA LYS A 72 8.65 -9.15 15.73
C LYS A 72 7.26 -8.64 16.13
N GLU A 73 7.13 -8.14 17.35
CA GLU A 73 5.88 -7.59 17.86
C GLU A 73 5.46 -6.33 17.10
N GLN A 74 6.41 -5.47 16.75
CA GLN A 74 6.16 -4.29 15.90
C GLN A 74 5.74 -4.69 14.48
N LEU A 75 6.32 -5.77 13.94
CA LEU A 75 5.92 -6.32 12.64
C LEU A 75 4.50 -6.88 12.69
N ASP A 76 4.19 -7.69 13.71
CA ASP A 76 2.86 -8.27 13.89
C ASP A 76 1.80 -7.15 14.05
N TYR A 77 2.09 -6.12 14.83
CA TYR A 77 1.25 -4.92 14.94
C TYR A 77 1.06 -4.23 13.58
N THR A 78 2.14 -4.00 12.85
CA THR A 78 2.12 -3.35 11.54
C THR A 78 1.23 -4.12 10.56
N VAL A 79 1.37 -5.45 10.52
CA VAL A 79 0.57 -6.31 9.64
C VAL A 79 -0.91 -6.25 10.00
N GLU A 80 -1.26 -6.30 11.29
CA GLU A 80 -2.65 -6.21 11.73
C GLU A 80 -3.27 -4.83 11.47
N SER A 81 -2.52 -3.74 11.65
CA SER A 81 -2.96 -2.39 11.27
C SER A 81 -3.19 -2.27 9.76
N ILE A 82 -2.26 -2.76 8.93
CA ILE A 82 -2.42 -2.75 7.47
C ILE A 82 -3.71 -3.48 7.06
N LYS A 83 -3.98 -4.66 7.61
CA LYS A 83 -5.21 -5.41 7.30
C LYS A 83 -6.46 -4.60 7.58
N LYS A 84 -6.57 -4.04 8.80
CA LYS A 84 -7.73 -3.24 9.23
C LYS A 84 -7.92 -2.00 8.35
N ILE A 85 -6.83 -1.30 8.04
CA ILE A 85 -6.86 -0.09 7.21
C ILE A 85 -7.30 -0.44 5.78
N VAL A 86 -6.74 -1.50 5.19
CA VAL A 86 -7.10 -1.93 3.84
C VAL A 86 -8.58 -2.35 3.77
N GLU A 87 -9.08 -3.09 4.76
CA GLU A 87 -10.50 -3.45 4.84
C GLU A 87 -11.40 -2.22 4.93
N ARG A 88 -11.03 -1.24 5.76
CA ARG A 88 -11.75 0.03 5.91
C ARG A 88 -11.76 0.85 4.62
N LEU A 89 -10.62 0.98 3.94
CA LEU A 89 -10.53 1.69 2.68
C LEU A 89 -11.35 1.00 1.58
N ARG A 90 -11.36 -0.33 1.56
CA ARG A 90 -12.16 -1.11 0.61
C ARG A 90 -13.67 -0.99 0.86
N SER A 91 -14.11 -0.91 2.11
CA SER A 91 -15.55 -0.74 2.41
C SER A 91 -16.10 0.62 1.98
N MET A 92 -15.22 1.60 1.77
CA MET A 92 -15.56 2.93 1.27
C MET A 92 -15.32 3.08 -0.25
N SER A 93 -14.77 2.06 -0.91
CA SER A 93 -14.37 2.10 -2.31
C SER A 93 -15.49 1.60 -3.22
N PRO A 94 -16.12 2.46 -4.05
CA PRO A 94 -17.15 2.03 -4.99
C PRO A 94 -16.60 1.05 -6.04
N LEU A 95 -15.31 1.18 -6.41
CA LEU A 95 -14.64 0.26 -7.33
C LEU A 95 -14.53 -1.16 -6.75
N TYR A 96 -14.29 -1.27 -5.44
CA TYR A 96 -14.26 -2.57 -4.77
C TYR A 96 -15.67 -3.20 -4.71
N GLU A 97 -16.69 -2.38 -4.43
CA GLU A 97 -18.08 -2.84 -4.41
C GLU A 97 -18.53 -3.39 -5.77
N ASP A 98 -18.21 -2.69 -6.86
CA ASP A 98 -18.50 -3.13 -8.22
C ASP A 98 -17.72 -4.41 -8.58
N PHE A 99 -16.44 -4.49 -8.21
CA PHE A 99 -15.62 -5.69 -8.42
C PHE A 99 -16.21 -6.92 -7.72
N VAL A 100 -16.62 -6.79 -6.45
CA VAL A 100 -17.24 -7.90 -5.68
C VAL A 100 -18.58 -8.31 -6.29
N LYS A 101 -19.41 -7.35 -6.75
CA LYS A 101 -20.68 -7.63 -7.44
C LYS A 101 -20.49 -8.37 -8.76
N HIS A 102 -19.40 -8.11 -9.48
CA HIS A 102 -19.11 -8.72 -10.77
C HIS A 102 -18.32 -10.05 -10.70
N GLN A 103 -17.55 -10.30 -9.62
CA GLN A 103 -16.90 -11.59 -9.39
C GLN A 103 -17.85 -12.71 -8.93
N GLY A 104 -19.02 -12.36 -8.39
CA GLY A 104 -20.05 -13.31 -7.94
C GLY A 104 -20.95 -13.87 -9.05
N ARG A 105 -20.58 -13.70 -10.33
CA ARG A 105 -21.30 -14.22 -11.50
C ARG A 105 -20.47 -15.23 -12.29
#